data_AF-A0A6B0SUK4-F1
#
_entry.id   AF-A0A6B0SUK4-F1
#
_cell.length_a   1.000
_cell.length_b   1.000
_cell.length_c   1.000
_cell.angle_alpha   90.00
_cell.angle_beta   90.00
_cell.angle_gamma   90.00
#
_symmetry.space_group_name_H-M   'P 1'
#
loop_
_entity.id
_entity.type
_entity.pdbx_description
1 polymer ?
#
loop_
_entity_poly.entity_id
_entity_poly.type
_entity_poly.pdbx_seq_one_letter_code
_entity_poly.pdbx_strand_id
1 'polypeptide(L)'
;MTRDFEQISVPPRGTAVTYEGDFTPPEAPIVPFSPGVNEELVSAARRILDTAVERTGREIHWMRVYTGEEARERYGDPLPKETIRAFRRFRLGILGPLSGDRREALALGNEIRSRLEIVTATTRCSDIARHPSPIRGGDLDSTLFRDVSEDVAASLEYGPGTRDARRLRDCLLRTDGAERVPDDPTGYSVSPISQSGTEALVDVALEYAFEHDRRTVTISHQGDLRPASEGSFVSWARAYIDAEYGDSVVDEATFREEYQAFPEDELVLLERRTEELCRDLLVDPDEYDVILAPALGGTYLSTVANTAVGQTSESADLGLGDGTLLVTAHSSGHRQSATPGTNPIPLVLAGRLLFEYLGWSDAASLVRSAISRTLADGVLPRDLFRQRARGTPVEAAEFADETVARIETPHGELGSGGVVTTPEERASIKGSIAALYNVVFEDSISPDEIELNQLLHEDEEADVYLPEVGINFHYWRQWPVERRLEVLLHELAHVEEEPDERDHGDEFYERLLEITAIAADWQPELEATFDEDIDFDGVRRSIIESVHEETIEEDCDDIDERKRWLREQFFPR
;
A
#
# COMPACT_ATOMS: atom_id res chain seq x y z
N MET A 1 -40.22 -9.68 -22.09
CA MET A 1 -39.25 -9.22 -21.09
C MET A 1 -39.12 -7.72 -21.27
N THR A 2 -39.75 -6.93 -20.39
CA THR A 2 -39.42 -5.51 -20.25
C THR A 2 -37.91 -5.44 -20.04
N ARG A 3 -37.20 -4.71 -20.90
CA ARG A 3 -35.80 -4.42 -20.62
C ARG A 3 -35.77 -3.56 -19.37
N ASP A 4 -35.19 -4.06 -18.28
CA ASP A 4 -35.06 -3.32 -17.01
C ASP A 4 -34.14 -2.08 -17.15
N PHE A 5 -33.38 -2.05 -18.24
CA PHE A 5 -32.27 -1.18 -18.56
C PHE A 5 -32.34 -0.80 -20.06
N GLU A 6 -32.26 0.48 -20.42
CA GLU A 6 -32.41 0.95 -21.80
C GLU A 6 -31.20 0.59 -22.66
N GLN A 7 -29.97 0.83 -22.16
CA GLN A 7 -28.75 0.43 -22.86
C GLN A 7 -27.77 -0.41 -22.03
N ILE A 8 -28.01 -0.62 -20.73
CA ILE A 8 -27.20 -1.54 -19.93
C ILE A 8 -27.63 -2.99 -20.21
N SER A 9 -26.66 -3.86 -20.48
CA SER A 9 -26.89 -5.30 -20.64
C SER A 9 -26.53 -6.02 -19.35
N VAL A 10 -27.54 -6.55 -18.66
CA VAL A 10 -27.33 -7.37 -17.46
C VAL A 10 -26.75 -8.73 -17.88
N PRO A 11 -25.67 -9.21 -17.24
CA PRO A 11 -25.16 -10.57 -17.46
C PRO A 11 -26.25 -11.62 -17.23
N PRO A 12 -26.29 -12.72 -18.01
CA PRO A 12 -27.29 -13.76 -17.86
C PRO A 12 -27.07 -14.66 -16.64
N ARG A 13 -25.93 -14.52 -15.96
CA ARG A 13 -25.52 -15.26 -14.77
C ARG A 13 -25.11 -14.26 -13.68
N GLY A 14 -25.12 -14.74 -12.44
CA GLY A 14 -24.80 -13.97 -11.25
C GLY A 14 -26.00 -13.46 -10.49
N THR A 15 -25.73 -12.96 -9.29
CA THR A 15 -26.74 -12.53 -8.32
C THR A 15 -26.43 -11.11 -7.84
N ALA A 16 -27.47 -10.30 -7.63
CA ALA A 16 -27.32 -9.00 -6.97
C ALA A 16 -26.99 -9.20 -5.49
N VAL A 17 -26.22 -8.28 -4.90
CA VAL A 17 -26.02 -8.27 -3.45
C VAL A 17 -27.32 -7.91 -2.74
N THR A 18 -27.56 -8.54 -1.60
CA THR A 18 -28.67 -8.25 -0.68
C THR A 18 -28.16 -7.45 0.51
N TYR A 19 -28.97 -6.49 0.97
CA TYR A 19 -28.69 -5.66 2.14
C TYR A 19 -29.95 -5.65 3.03
N GLU A 20 -29.85 -6.26 4.20
CA GLU A 20 -30.92 -6.34 5.21
C GLU A 20 -30.40 -5.88 6.59
N GLY A 21 -29.65 -4.79 6.61
CA GLY A 21 -28.86 -4.35 7.78
C GLY A 21 -27.40 -4.76 7.65
N ASP A 22 -27.16 -5.99 7.16
CA ASP A 22 -25.83 -6.50 6.87
C ASP A 22 -25.62 -6.66 5.36
N PHE A 23 -24.39 -6.42 4.91
CA PHE A 23 -23.98 -6.63 3.51
C PHE A 23 -23.56 -8.09 3.33
N THR A 24 -24.41 -8.92 2.70
CA THR A 24 -24.07 -10.33 2.42
C THR A 24 -23.77 -10.52 0.94
N PRO A 25 -22.50 -10.68 0.54
CA PRO A 25 -22.16 -10.89 -0.85
C PRO A 25 -22.57 -12.31 -1.31
N PRO A 26 -23.15 -12.47 -2.51
CA PRO A 26 -23.43 -13.78 -3.08
C PRO A 26 -22.14 -14.43 -3.58
N GLU A 27 -22.16 -15.76 -3.79
CA GLU A 27 -21.01 -16.52 -4.32
C GLU A 27 -20.55 -16.03 -5.71
N ALA A 28 -21.49 -15.56 -6.54
CA ALA A 28 -21.22 -15.07 -7.89
C ALA A 28 -21.90 -13.70 -8.11
N PRO A 29 -21.31 -12.59 -7.63
CA PRO A 29 -21.92 -11.27 -7.68
C PRO A 29 -21.94 -10.69 -9.09
N ILE A 30 -23.03 -9.98 -9.42
CA ILE A 30 -23.06 -9.05 -10.55
C ILE A 30 -22.50 -7.71 -10.09
N VAL A 31 -21.42 -7.26 -10.73
CA VAL A 31 -20.72 -6.03 -10.37
C VAL A 31 -20.88 -4.98 -11.46
N PRO A 32 -21.77 -4.00 -11.29
CA PRO A 32 -21.75 -2.75 -12.04
C PRO A 32 -20.34 -2.15 -12.11
N PHE A 33 -19.82 -1.98 -13.32
CA PHE A 33 -18.46 -1.49 -13.54
C PHE A 33 -18.50 -0.37 -14.57
N SER A 34 -18.09 0.85 -14.16
CA SER A 34 -17.84 1.94 -15.10
C SER A 34 -16.36 1.94 -15.48
N PRO A 35 -16.01 1.79 -16.77
CA PRO A 35 -14.63 1.79 -17.23
C PRO A 35 -13.96 3.16 -17.17
N GLY A 36 -14.74 4.23 -17.15
CA GLY A 36 -14.23 5.59 -17.16
C GLY A 36 -13.74 6.05 -18.54
N VAL A 37 -12.56 5.60 -18.95
CA VAL A 37 -11.81 6.26 -20.05
C VAL A 37 -11.31 5.32 -21.16
N ASN A 38 -10.84 4.11 -20.85
CA ASN A 38 -10.15 3.27 -21.85
C ASN A 38 -10.48 1.76 -21.70
N GLU A 39 -10.95 1.14 -22.78
CA GLU A 39 -11.28 -0.29 -22.85
C GLU A 39 -10.07 -1.21 -22.64
N GLU A 40 -8.88 -0.78 -23.07
CA GLU A 40 -7.65 -1.55 -22.92
C GLU A 40 -7.29 -1.73 -21.44
N LEU A 41 -7.43 -0.67 -20.64
CA LEU A 41 -7.21 -0.69 -19.19
C LEU A 41 -8.15 -1.66 -18.49
N VAL A 42 -9.41 -1.63 -18.92
CA VAL A 42 -10.48 -2.44 -18.36
C VAL A 42 -10.22 -3.90 -18.68
N SER A 43 -9.82 -4.19 -19.93
CA SER A 43 -9.43 -5.53 -20.34
C SER A 43 -8.25 -6.03 -19.51
N ALA A 44 -7.20 -5.23 -19.38
CA ALA A 44 -6.02 -5.55 -18.57
C ALA A 44 -6.38 -5.83 -17.10
N ALA A 45 -7.12 -4.91 -16.46
CA ALA A 45 -7.52 -5.05 -15.07
C ALA A 45 -8.44 -6.25 -14.85
N ARG A 46 -9.44 -6.45 -15.72
CA ARG A 46 -10.34 -7.60 -15.63
C ARG A 46 -9.60 -8.92 -15.79
N ARG A 47 -8.63 -9.02 -16.69
CA ARG A 47 -7.84 -10.25 -16.85
C ARG A 47 -7.11 -10.63 -15.55
N ILE A 48 -6.50 -9.66 -14.88
CA ILE A 48 -5.81 -9.88 -13.60
C ILE A 48 -6.82 -10.32 -12.52
N LEU A 49 -7.92 -9.57 -12.38
CA LEU A 49 -8.95 -9.82 -11.37
C LEU A 49 -9.68 -11.15 -11.60
N ASP A 50 -10.09 -11.44 -12.84
CA ASP A 50 -10.75 -12.68 -13.23
C ASP A 50 -9.83 -13.88 -12.96
N THR A 51 -8.53 -13.78 -13.28
CA THR A 51 -7.57 -14.85 -12.97
C THR A 51 -7.49 -15.14 -11.47
N ALA A 52 -7.40 -14.12 -10.62
CA ALA A 52 -7.34 -14.31 -9.18
C ALA A 52 -8.63 -14.93 -8.61
N VAL A 53 -9.79 -14.50 -9.11
CA VAL A 53 -11.11 -15.06 -8.74
C VAL A 53 -11.23 -16.51 -9.17
N GLU A 54 -10.84 -16.85 -10.41
CA GLU A 54 -10.85 -18.21 -10.94
C GLU A 54 -9.91 -19.14 -10.14
N ARG A 55 -8.71 -18.65 -9.78
CA ARG A 55 -7.72 -19.42 -8.99
C ARG A 55 -8.19 -19.78 -7.60
N THR A 56 -9.12 -19.00 -7.06
CA THR A 56 -9.70 -19.24 -5.74
C THR A 56 -11.08 -19.89 -5.83
N GLY A 57 -11.47 -20.38 -7.02
CA GLY A 57 -12.70 -21.15 -7.22
C GLY A 57 -13.98 -20.32 -7.15
N ARG A 58 -13.89 -19.01 -7.34
CA ARG A 58 -15.01 -18.06 -7.30
C ARG A 58 -15.40 -17.61 -8.70
N GLU A 59 -16.53 -16.90 -8.82
CA GLU A 59 -16.99 -16.31 -10.07
C GLU A 59 -17.40 -14.84 -9.84
N ILE A 60 -17.16 -13.98 -10.84
CA ILE A 60 -17.61 -12.58 -10.83
C ILE A 60 -18.23 -12.23 -12.18
N HIS A 61 -19.33 -11.49 -12.16
CA HIS A 61 -20.05 -11.12 -13.37
C HIS A 61 -20.07 -9.60 -13.56
N TRP A 62 -19.12 -9.11 -14.35
CA TRP A 62 -19.02 -7.69 -14.67
C TRP A 62 -20.19 -7.20 -15.52
N MET A 63 -20.86 -6.14 -15.07
CA MET A 63 -21.92 -5.46 -15.80
C MET A 63 -21.48 -4.04 -16.14
N ARG A 64 -21.20 -3.75 -17.41
CA ARG A 64 -20.79 -2.41 -17.82
C ARG A 64 -21.91 -1.40 -17.57
N VAL A 65 -21.58 -0.33 -16.87
CA VAL A 65 -22.41 0.87 -16.76
C VAL A 65 -21.69 2.07 -17.39
N TYR A 66 -22.40 3.16 -17.63
CA TYR A 66 -21.89 4.28 -18.42
C TYR A 66 -21.87 5.57 -17.60
N THR A 67 -20.73 6.26 -17.60
CA THR A 67 -20.54 7.59 -17.00
C THR A 67 -19.70 8.48 -17.93
N GLY A 68 -19.72 9.79 -17.69
CA GLY A 68 -18.83 10.73 -18.39
C GLY A 68 -19.13 10.82 -19.88
N GLU A 69 -18.08 10.88 -20.70
CA GLU A 69 -18.23 11.08 -22.15
C GLU A 69 -18.94 9.89 -22.84
N GLU A 70 -18.64 8.65 -22.45
CA GLU A 70 -19.31 7.48 -23.03
C GLU A 70 -20.84 7.52 -22.76
N ALA A 71 -21.24 7.99 -21.58
CA ALA A 71 -22.64 8.17 -21.28
C ALA A 71 -23.27 9.34 -22.06
N ARG A 72 -22.54 10.45 -22.23
CA ARG A 72 -22.99 11.59 -23.02
C ARG A 72 -23.24 11.20 -24.49
N GLU A 73 -22.34 10.42 -25.09
CA GLU A 73 -22.51 9.93 -26.46
C GLU A 73 -23.71 9.00 -26.62
N ARG A 74 -23.94 8.11 -25.65
CA ARG A 74 -25.00 7.10 -25.70
C ARG A 74 -26.38 7.62 -25.30
N TYR A 75 -26.45 8.45 -24.25
CA TYR A 75 -27.69 8.89 -23.60
C TYR A 75 -27.97 10.38 -23.76
N GLY A 76 -26.98 11.19 -24.17
CA GLY A 76 -27.07 12.65 -24.13
C GLY A 76 -26.91 13.23 -22.72
N ASP A 77 -26.55 12.40 -21.73
CA ASP A 77 -26.40 12.75 -20.31
C ASP A 77 -25.12 12.08 -19.76
N PRO A 78 -24.18 12.82 -19.14
CA PRO A 78 -22.97 12.22 -18.55
C PRO A 78 -23.26 11.35 -17.32
N LEU A 79 -24.45 11.44 -16.72
CA LEU A 79 -24.88 10.60 -15.61
C LEU A 79 -26.34 10.13 -15.78
N PRO A 80 -26.58 9.15 -16.66
CA PRO A 80 -27.92 8.65 -16.92
C PRO A 80 -28.49 8.01 -15.65
N LYS A 81 -29.79 8.22 -15.41
CA LYS A 81 -30.52 7.67 -14.26
C LYS A 81 -30.37 6.15 -14.14
N GLU A 82 -30.20 5.50 -15.28
CA GLU A 82 -30.01 4.07 -15.40
C GLU A 82 -28.73 3.57 -14.71
N THR A 83 -27.63 4.32 -14.78
CA THR A 83 -26.37 3.99 -14.09
C THR A 83 -26.52 4.01 -12.58
N ILE A 84 -27.17 5.04 -12.04
CA ILE A 84 -27.48 5.12 -10.59
C ILE A 84 -28.42 3.99 -10.17
N ARG A 85 -29.42 3.67 -11.00
CA ARG A 85 -30.33 2.53 -10.74
C ARG A 85 -29.58 1.20 -10.74
N ALA A 86 -28.59 1.02 -11.61
CA ALA A 86 -27.76 -0.19 -11.63
C ALA A 86 -26.98 -0.33 -10.32
N PHE A 87 -26.25 0.68 -9.88
CA PHE A 87 -25.53 0.64 -8.60
C PHE A 87 -26.45 0.33 -7.42
N ARG A 88 -27.62 0.98 -7.33
CA ARG A 88 -28.61 0.70 -6.28
C ARG A 88 -29.22 -0.71 -6.37
N ARG A 89 -29.49 -1.21 -7.59
CA ARG A 89 -30.14 -2.51 -7.79
C ARG A 89 -29.23 -3.68 -7.42
N PHE A 90 -27.95 -3.56 -7.74
CA PHE A 90 -26.94 -4.59 -7.51
C PHE A 90 -26.16 -4.38 -6.21
N ARG A 91 -26.33 -3.21 -5.57
CA ARG A 91 -25.74 -2.80 -4.28
C ARG A 91 -24.21 -2.83 -4.23
N LEU A 92 -23.57 -2.98 -5.37
CA LEU A 92 -22.13 -3.12 -5.52
C LEU A 92 -21.69 -2.43 -6.79
N GLY A 93 -20.48 -1.88 -6.83
CA GLY A 93 -19.92 -1.43 -8.10
C GLY A 93 -18.52 -0.84 -8.01
N ILE A 94 -17.90 -0.73 -9.19
CA ILE A 94 -16.62 -0.05 -9.38
C ILE A 94 -16.83 1.13 -10.32
N LEU A 95 -16.41 2.31 -9.88
CA LEU A 95 -16.32 3.53 -10.67
C LEU A 95 -14.86 3.72 -11.08
N GLY A 96 -14.57 3.49 -12.36
CA GLY A 96 -13.28 3.80 -12.95
C GLY A 96 -13.02 5.32 -13.02
N PRO A 97 -11.79 5.71 -13.38
CA PRO A 97 -11.40 7.13 -13.46
C PRO A 97 -12.30 7.92 -14.41
N LEU A 98 -12.77 9.10 -13.99
CA LEU A 98 -13.68 9.91 -14.79
C LEU A 98 -12.92 10.80 -15.79
N SER A 99 -13.30 10.71 -17.07
CA SER A 99 -12.77 11.57 -18.14
C SER A 99 -13.27 13.01 -18.03
N GLY A 100 -12.53 13.94 -18.64
CA GLY A 100 -12.84 15.37 -18.67
C GLY A 100 -11.78 16.22 -17.98
N ASP A 101 -12.05 17.52 -17.83
CA ASP A 101 -11.21 18.35 -16.96
C ASP A 101 -11.40 17.96 -15.49
N ARG A 102 -10.43 18.30 -14.63
CA ARG A 102 -10.43 17.91 -13.21
C ARG A 102 -11.70 18.35 -12.48
N ARG A 103 -12.27 19.50 -12.85
CA ARG A 103 -13.45 20.06 -12.19
C ARG A 103 -14.70 19.29 -12.58
N GLU A 104 -14.87 18.99 -13.87
CA GLU A 104 -15.99 18.20 -14.38
C GLU A 104 -15.97 16.78 -13.82
N ALA A 105 -14.80 16.13 -13.81
CA ALA A 105 -14.62 14.79 -13.25
C ALA A 105 -14.95 14.78 -11.75
N LEU A 106 -14.46 15.76 -10.98
CA LEU A 106 -14.76 15.89 -9.54
C LEU A 106 -16.25 16.10 -9.29
N ALA A 107 -16.88 17.00 -10.05
CA ALA A 107 -18.32 17.28 -9.92
C ALA A 107 -19.17 16.04 -10.24
N LEU A 108 -18.82 15.29 -11.28
CA LEU A 108 -19.51 14.06 -11.65
C LEU A 108 -19.33 12.97 -10.59
N GLY A 109 -18.12 12.80 -10.05
CA GLY A 109 -17.85 11.86 -8.95
C GLY A 109 -18.66 12.21 -7.69
N ASN A 110 -18.69 13.49 -7.31
CA ASN A 110 -19.47 13.97 -6.17
C ASN A 110 -20.99 13.78 -6.39
N GLU A 111 -21.50 14.04 -7.59
CA GLU A 111 -22.91 13.79 -7.92
C GLU A 111 -23.26 12.30 -7.84
N ILE A 112 -22.37 11.40 -8.27
CA ILE A 112 -22.57 9.94 -8.13
C ILE A 112 -22.66 9.55 -6.67
N ARG A 113 -21.70 9.98 -5.84
CA ARG A 113 -21.67 9.69 -4.40
C ARG A 113 -22.89 10.25 -3.68
N SER A 114 -23.24 11.50 -3.97
CA SER A 114 -24.43 12.16 -3.43
C SER A 114 -25.71 11.40 -3.77
N ARG A 115 -25.88 10.97 -5.03
CA ARG A 115 -27.04 10.15 -5.42
C ARG A 115 -27.02 8.75 -4.83
N LEU A 116 -25.88 8.23 -4.41
CA LEU A 116 -25.78 6.95 -3.72
C LEU A 116 -25.74 7.10 -2.19
N GLU A 117 -25.87 8.33 -1.69
CA GLU A 117 -25.82 8.65 -0.26
C GLU A 117 -24.52 8.15 0.41
N ILE A 118 -23.42 8.14 -0.37
CA ILE A 118 -22.09 7.78 0.10
C ILE A 118 -21.49 8.97 0.82
N VAL A 119 -21.28 8.82 2.13
CA VAL A 119 -20.78 9.89 3.01
C VAL A 119 -19.33 9.68 3.43
N THR A 120 -18.86 8.44 3.47
CA THR A 120 -17.47 8.08 3.78
C THR A 120 -16.78 7.45 2.58
N ALA A 121 -15.46 7.65 2.51
CA ALA A 121 -14.57 6.93 1.62
C ALA A 121 -13.41 6.36 2.43
N THR A 122 -13.19 5.07 2.26
CA THR A 122 -12.22 4.26 2.98
C THR A 122 -11.09 3.90 2.03
N THR A 123 -9.86 4.27 2.38
CA THR A 123 -8.65 3.96 1.60
C THR A 123 -7.75 3.09 2.46
N ARG A 124 -7.39 1.90 1.96
CA ARG A 124 -6.39 1.06 2.60
C ARG A 124 -5.00 1.40 2.06
N CYS A 125 -4.16 1.97 2.92
CA CYS A 125 -2.79 2.33 2.64
C CYS A 125 -1.87 1.30 3.29
N SER A 126 -1.65 0.21 2.55
CA SER A 126 -0.82 -0.93 2.95
C SER A 126 0.28 -1.17 1.93
N ASP A 127 1.49 -1.52 2.36
CA ASP A 127 2.61 -1.81 1.46
C ASP A 127 2.27 -2.86 0.39
N ILE A 128 2.57 -2.50 -0.86
CA ILE A 128 2.70 -3.43 -1.97
C ILE A 128 4.14 -3.93 -1.87
N ALA A 129 4.34 -5.06 -1.19
CA ALA A 129 5.65 -5.66 -0.93
C ALA A 129 6.57 -5.56 -2.17
N ARG A 130 7.83 -5.14 -1.97
CA ARG A 130 8.89 -5.00 -2.99
C ARG A 130 8.77 -3.82 -3.97
N HIS A 131 7.86 -2.89 -3.72
CA HIS A 131 7.91 -1.59 -4.36
C HIS A 131 8.92 -0.68 -3.66
N PRO A 132 9.79 0.09 -4.37
CA PRO A 132 10.62 1.09 -3.70
C PRO A 132 9.71 2.14 -3.06
N SER A 133 9.53 2.03 -1.75
CA SER A 133 8.92 3.06 -0.92
C SER A 133 9.88 4.26 -0.83
N PRO A 134 9.39 5.50 -0.89
CA PRO A 134 10.22 6.67 -0.64
C PRO A 134 10.60 6.82 0.84
N ILE A 135 9.91 6.14 1.76
CA ILE A 135 10.24 6.16 3.19
C ILE A 135 11.24 5.06 3.53
N ARG A 136 12.11 5.34 4.51
CA ARG A 136 13.18 4.43 4.95
C ARG A 136 12.76 3.81 6.28
N GLY A 137 12.25 2.57 6.24
CA GLY A 137 11.85 1.78 7.42
C GLY A 137 10.40 2.01 7.87
N GLY A 138 9.80 0.96 8.43
CA GLY A 138 8.38 0.88 8.83
C GLY A 138 7.49 0.31 7.72
N ASP A 139 6.47 -0.46 8.10
CA ASP A 139 5.44 -0.98 7.18
C ASP A 139 4.17 -0.16 7.44
N LEU A 140 3.80 0.73 6.52
CA LEU A 140 2.55 1.48 6.67
C LEU A 140 1.39 0.56 6.30
N ASP A 141 0.63 0.08 7.30
CA ASP A 141 -0.69 -0.57 7.13
C ASP A 141 -1.78 0.23 7.87
N SER A 142 -2.15 1.36 7.29
CA SER A 142 -3.21 2.21 7.82
C SER A 142 -4.48 2.15 6.97
N THR A 143 -5.63 2.30 7.61
CA THR A 143 -6.93 2.48 6.94
C THR A 143 -7.46 3.88 7.21
N LEU A 144 -7.60 4.67 6.15
CA LEU A 144 -8.08 6.05 6.22
C LEU A 144 -9.57 6.14 5.87
N PHE A 145 -10.35 6.68 6.79
CA PHE A 145 -11.75 7.06 6.62
C PHE A 145 -11.86 8.57 6.40
N ARG A 146 -12.41 8.96 5.26
CA ARG A 146 -12.56 10.37 4.85
C ARG A 146 -14.02 10.70 4.61
N ASP A 147 -14.49 11.83 5.14
CA ASP A 147 -15.77 12.41 4.71
C ASP A 147 -15.71 12.84 3.24
N VAL A 148 -16.65 12.38 2.42
CA VAL A 148 -16.74 12.73 0.99
C VAL A 148 -18.04 13.44 0.61
N SER A 149 -18.80 13.90 1.60
CA SER A 149 -20.09 14.57 1.45
C SER A 149 -20.07 16.06 1.83
N GLU A 150 -19.27 16.44 2.82
CA GLU A 150 -19.22 17.79 3.37
C GLU A 150 -17.87 18.49 3.12
N ASP A 151 -17.55 19.53 3.89
CA ASP A 151 -16.31 20.31 3.78
C ASP A 151 -16.09 20.79 2.32
N VAL A 152 -14.89 20.63 1.77
CA VAL A 152 -14.57 20.96 0.39
C VAL A 152 -15.28 20.06 -0.62
N ALA A 153 -15.76 18.87 -0.23
CA ALA A 153 -16.49 17.97 -1.12
C ALA A 153 -17.86 18.55 -1.51
N ALA A 154 -18.49 19.32 -0.61
CA ALA A 154 -19.74 20.04 -0.87
C ALA A 154 -19.62 21.06 -2.03
N SER A 155 -18.40 21.43 -2.43
CA SER A 155 -18.13 22.24 -3.63
C SER A 155 -18.84 23.61 -3.64
N LEU A 156 -19.05 24.21 -2.47
CA LEU A 156 -19.69 25.51 -2.31
C LEU A 156 -18.71 26.65 -2.62
N GLU A 157 -18.40 26.80 -3.91
CA GLU A 157 -17.40 27.72 -4.44
C GLU A 157 -18.04 28.88 -5.22
N TYR A 158 -17.75 30.12 -4.80
CA TYR A 158 -18.30 31.34 -5.37
C TYR A 158 -17.19 32.22 -5.94
N GLY A 159 -17.10 32.25 -7.27
CA GLY A 159 -16.05 32.99 -7.97
C GLY A 159 -16.10 34.52 -7.77
N PRO A 160 -14.94 35.21 -7.83
CA PRO A 160 -14.85 36.65 -7.69
C PRO A 160 -15.82 37.42 -8.60
N GLY A 161 -16.52 38.41 -8.02
CA GLY A 161 -17.42 39.29 -8.78
C GLY A 161 -18.71 38.65 -9.29
N THR A 162 -18.96 37.37 -9.00
CA THR A 162 -20.24 36.72 -9.32
C THR A 162 -21.38 37.29 -8.47
N ARG A 163 -22.63 37.09 -8.91
CA ARG A 163 -23.82 37.54 -8.16
C ARG A 163 -23.87 36.93 -6.76
N ASP A 164 -23.52 35.65 -6.64
CA ASP A 164 -23.61 34.93 -5.38
C ASP A 164 -22.45 35.27 -4.44
N ALA A 165 -21.23 35.48 -4.96
CA ALA A 165 -20.12 36.03 -4.16
C ALA A 165 -20.46 37.41 -3.56
N ARG A 166 -21.11 38.31 -4.33
CA ARG A 166 -21.56 39.62 -3.79
C ARG A 166 -22.61 39.46 -2.69
N ARG A 167 -23.57 38.55 -2.87
CA ARG A 167 -24.59 38.26 -1.85
C ARG A 167 -23.98 37.72 -0.57
N LEU A 168 -23.01 36.80 -0.68
CA LEU A 168 -22.30 36.25 0.46
C LEU A 168 -21.48 37.33 1.17
N ARG A 169 -20.77 38.18 0.42
CA ARG A 169 -20.08 39.36 0.96
C ARG A 169 -21.02 40.26 1.75
N ASP A 170 -22.19 40.58 1.18
CA ASP A 170 -23.18 41.42 1.86
C ASP A 170 -23.67 40.79 3.17
N CYS A 171 -23.74 39.46 3.25
CA CYS A 171 -24.04 38.76 4.50
C CYS A 171 -22.90 38.87 5.51
N LEU A 172 -21.65 38.64 5.10
CA LEU A 172 -20.47 38.74 5.97
C LEU A 172 -20.24 40.17 6.50
N LEU A 173 -20.59 41.20 5.73
CA LEU A 173 -20.55 42.59 6.20
C LEU A 173 -21.56 42.90 7.31
N ARG A 174 -22.50 41.99 7.59
CA ARG A 174 -23.49 42.09 8.68
C ARG A 174 -23.14 41.19 9.87
N THR A 175 -21.98 40.55 9.88
CA THR A 175 -21.51 39.72 10.99
C THR A 175 -20.36 40.39 11.73
N ASP A 176 -20.04 39.86 12.91
CA ASP A 176 -18.79 40.21 13.59
C ASP A 176 -17.60 39.80 12.69
N GLY A 177 -16.58 40.66 12.59
CA GLY A 177 -15.43 40.45 11.70
C GLY A 177 -15.58 41.08 10.30
N ALA A 178 -16.61 41.88 10.05
CA ALA A 178 -16.84 42.59 8.79
C ALA A 178 -15.60 43.38 8.31
N GLU A 179 -14.76 43.86 9.23
CA GLU A 179 -13.50 44.57 8.94
C GLU A 179 -12.44 43.71 8.26
N ARG A 180 -12.58 42.37 8.28
CA ARG A 180 -11.67 41.41 7.64
C ARG A 180 -12.12 41.04 6.22
N VAL A 181 -13.32 41.45 5.81
CA VAL A 181 -13.87 41.14 4.50
C VAL A 181 -13.26 42.10 3.47
N PRO A 182 -12.59 41.61 2.41
CA PRO A 182 -11.96 42.49 1.43
C PRO A 182 -13.00 43.31 0.62
N ASP A 183 -12.57 44.47 0.16
CA ASP A 183 -13.38 45.39 -0.65
C ASP A 183 -13.28 45.13 -2.16
N ASP A 184 -12.28 44.36 -2.58
CA ASP A 184 -12.04 43.98 -3.97
C ASP A 184 -12.77 42.67 -4.34
N PRO A 185 -12.88 42.34 -5.65
CA PRO A 185 -13.50 41.09 -6.09
C PRO A 185 -12.87 39.87 -5.42
N THR A 186 -13.61 39.29 -4.47
CA THR A 186 -13.16 38.18 -3.61
C THR A 186 -13.86 36.88 -3.99
N GLY A 187 -13.11 35.78 -4.04
CA GLY A 187 -13.66 34.44 -4.15
C GLY A 187 -13.97 33.89 -2.76
N TYR A 188 -15.06 33.14 -2.62
CA TYR A 188 -15.47 32.56 -1.35
C TYR A 188 -15.65 31.05 -1.49
N SER A 189 -15.08 30.31 -0.54
CA SER A 189 -15.33 28.89 -0.32
C SER A 189 -16.09 28.74 1.00
N VAL A 190 -17.13 27.91 1.01
CA VAL A 190 -17.86 27.56 2.23
C VAL A 190 -17.65 26.07 2.48
N SER A 191 -17.07 25.74 3.62
CA SER A 191 -16.81 24.37 4.03
C SER A 191 -17.62 24.08 5.31
N PRO A 192 -18.83 23.53 5.16
CA PRO A 192 -19.64 23.08 6.29
C PRO A 192 -19.12 21.75 6.80
N ILE A 193 -19.17 21.54 8.12
CA ILE A 193 -19.03 20.22 8.75
C ILE A 193 -20.18 20.11 9.74
N SER A 194 -20.91 19.00 9.71
CA SER A 194 -22.09 18.75 10.54
C SER A 194 -21.81 17.68 11.59
N GLN A 195 -22.60 17.75 12.66
CA GLN A 195 -22.58 16.76 13.72
C GLN A 195 -22.93 15.37 13.18
N SER A 196 -24.03 15.25 12.43
CA SER A 196 -24.48 13.96 11.89
C SER A 196 -23.49 13.32 10.91
N GLY A 197 -22.81 14.13 10.09
CA GLY A 197 -21.75 13.63 9.19
C GLY A 197 -20.53 13.14 9.97
N THR A 198 -20.17 13.86 11.03
CA THR A 198 -19.08 13.48 11.94
C THR A 198 -19.38 12.17 12.66
N GLU A 199 -20.57 12.05 13.27
CA GLU A 199 -20.99 10.85 14.00
C GLU A 199 -20.99 9.62 13.08
N ALA A 200 -21.56 9.74 11.86
CA ALA A 200 -21.56 8.65 10.89
C ALA A 200 -20.15 8.23 10.42
N LEU A 201 -19.21 9.18 10.29
CA LEU A 201 -17.82 8.87 9.94
C LEU A 201 -17.12 8.10 11.08
N VAL A 202 -17.32 8.55 12.32
CA VAL A 202 -16.71 7.96 13.50
C VAL A 202 -17.22 6.55 13.76
N ASP A 203 -18.54 6.36 13.64
CA ASP A 203 -19.20 5.07 13.82
C ASP A 203 -18.61 4.00 12.89
N VAL A 204 -18.62 4.25 11.58
CA VAL A 204 -18.08 3.32 10.57
C VAL A 204 -16.58 3.05 10.76
N ALA A 205 -15.81 4.04 11.21
CA ALA A 205 -14.38 3.87 11.44
C ALA A 205 -14.10 2.98 12.68
N LEU A 206 -14.88 3.12 13.75
CA LEU A 206 -14.76 2.31 14.97
C LEU A 206 -15.25 0.89 14.74
N GLU A 207 -16.39 0.71 14.09
CA GLU A 207 -16.88 -0.62 13.70
C GLU A 207 -15.81 -1.38 12.91
N TYR A 208 -15.22 -0.74 11.90
CA TYR A 208 -14.13 -1.34 11.14
C TYR A 208 -12.91 -1.67 12.02
N ALA A 209 -12.52 -0.77 12.93
CA ALA A 209 -11.37 -0.96 13.79
C ALA A 209 -11.54 -2.21 14.68
N PHE A 210 -12.72 -2.39 15.27
CA PHE A 210 -13.05 -3.57 16.06
C PHE A 210 -13.16 -4.85 15.23
N GLU A 211 -13.79 -4.80 14.05
CA GLU A 211 -13.94 -5.97 13.17
C GLU A 211 -12.61 -6.50 12.61
N HIS A 212 -11.57 -5.67 12.58
CA HIS A 212 -10.27 -5.98 11.99
C HIS A 212 -9.13 -5.95 13.01
N ASP A 213 -9.45 -6.08 14.30
CA ASP A 213 -8.48 -6.17 15.41
C ASP A 213 -7.41 -5.06 15.36
N ARG A 214 -7.84 -3.83 15.05
CA ARG A 214 -6.95 -2.65 15.01
C ARG A 214 -6.72 -2.14 16.43
N ARG A 215 -5.59 -1.48 16.67
CA ARG A 215 -5.17 -1.03 18.01
C ARG A 215 -5.45 0.45 18.23
N THR A 216 -5.36 1.27 17.18
CA THR A 216 -5.48 2.74 17.29
C THR A 216 -6.50 3.32 16.34
N VAL A 217 -7.21 4.35 16.81
CA VAL A 217 -8.08 5.21 15.99
C VAL A 217 -7.65 6.65 16.17
N THR A 218 -7.31 7.32 15.07
CA THR A 218 -6.76 8.68 15.07
C THR A 218 -7.74 9.68 14.47
N ILE A 219 -8.16 10.68 15.25
CA ILE A 219 -8.91 11.84 14.77
C ILE A 219 -7.92 12.85 14.20
N SER A 220 -7.95 13.07 12.89
CA SER A 220 -7.14 14.11 12.23
C SER A 220 -7.94 15.39 11.98
N HIS A 221 -7.36 16.55 12.32
CA HIS A 221 -8.06 17.84 12.19
C HIS A 221 -7.11 19.05 12.04
N GLN A 222 -7.70 20.20 11.75
CA GLN A 222 -7.12 21.55 11.81
C GLN A 222 -7.92 22.45 12.76
N GLY A 223 -8.50 21.85 13.81
CA GLY A 223 -9.40 22.53 14.76
C GLY A 223 -8.86 23.82 15.37
N ASP A 224 -7.55 23.93 15.61
CA ASP A 224 -6.92 25.16 16.13
C ASP A 224 -7.02 26.34 15.14
N LEU A 225 -6.88 26.05 13.85
CA LEU A 225 -6.98 27.05 12.78
C LEU A 225 -8.44 27.26 12.34
N ARG A 226 -9.30 26.25 12.53
CA ARG A 226 -10.70 26.25 12.09
C ARG A 226 -11.68 25.84 13.20
N PRO A 227 -11.76 26.59 14.33
CA PRO A 227 -12.49 26.14 15.52
C PRO A 227 -13.98 25.87 15.28
N ALA A 228 -14.63 26.68 14.43
CA ALA A 228 -16.08 26.57 14.17
C ALA A 228 -16.48 25.42 13.24
N SER A 229 -15.50 24.73 12.62
CA SER A 229 -15.76 23.61 11.71
C SER A 229 -15.00 22.38 12.21
N GLU A 230 -13.71 22.29 11.94
CA GLU A 230 -12.88 21.15 12.38
C GLU A 230 -12.69 21.07 13.90
N GLY A 231 -12.80 22.19 14.63
CA GLY A 231 -12.86 22.13 16.10
C GLY A 231 -14.18 21.54 16.61
N SER A 232 -15.27 21.78 15.88
CA SER A 232 -16.57 21.16 16.16
C SER A 232 -16.59 19.68 15.77
N PHE A 233 -15.96 19.31 14.66
CA PHE A 233 -15.70 17.91 14.27
C PHE A 233 -15.06 17.11 15.42
N VAL A 234 -13.94 17.59 15.97
CA VAL A 234 -13.29 16.91 17.12
C VAL A 234 -14.23 16.82 18.32
N SER A 235 -14.94 17.90 18.63
CA SER A 235 -15.85 17.93 19.78
C SER A 235 -17.01 16.93 19.65
N TRP A 236 -17.61 16.83 18.45
CA TRP A 236 -18.69 15.89 18.16
C TRP A 236 -18.17 14.45 18.12
N ALA A 237 -17.02 14.21 17.49
CA ALA A 237 -16.40 12.90 17.46
C ALA A 237 -16.13 12.36 18.87
N ARG A 238 -15.49 13.14 19.73
CA ARG A 238 -15.25 12.78 21.14
C ARG A 238 -16.56 12.52 21.89
N ALA A 239 -17.53 13.43 21.77
CA ALA A 239 -18.81 13.27 22.46
C ALA A 239 -19.57 12.00 22.02
N TYR A 240 -19.46 11.62 20.75
CA TYR A 240 -20.05 10.40 20.21
C TYR A 240 -19.31 9.15 20.70
N ILE A 241 -17.98 9.15 20.66
CA ILE A 241 -17.14 8.06 21.20
C ILE A 241 -17.44 7.83 22.67
N ASP A 242 -17.45 8.90 23.49
CA ASP A 242 -17.74 8.79 24.92
C ASP A 242 -19.14 8.22 25.18
N ALA A 243 -20.12 8.54 24.32
CA ALA A 243 -21.51 8.13 24.50
C ALA A 243 -21.78 6.67 24.07
N GLU A 244 -21.22 6.25 22.92
CA GLU A 244 -21.53 4.96 22.30
C GLU A 244 -20.43 3.91 22.50
N TYR A 245 -19.18 4.34 22.72
CA TYR A 245 -17.99 3.48 22.75
C TYR A 245 -17.09 3.68 24.00
N GLY A 246 -17.52 4.45 25.00
CA GLY A 246 -16.68 4.89 26.12
C GLY A 246 -16.11 3.77 27.01
N ASP A 247 -16.71 2.58 27.00
CA ASP A 247 -16.21 1.39 27.72
C ASP A 247 -15.20 0.57 26.88
N SER A 248 -14.98 0.92 25.61
CA SER A 248 -14.16 0.17 24.65
C SER A 248 -13.11 1.04 23.94
N VAL A 249 -13.02 2.32 24.30
CA VAL A 249 -12.07 3.27 23.74
C VAL A 249 -11.39 4.03 24.87
N VAL A 250 -10.06 4.04 24.87
CA VAL A 250 -9.24 4.70 25.89
C VAL A 250 -8.49 5.86 25.27
N ASP A 251 -8.47 7.01 25.95
CA ASP A 251 -7.69 8.14 25.47
C ASP A 251 -6.17 7.91 25.61
N GLU A 252 -5.41 8.54 24.73
CA GLU A 252 -3.95 8.42 24.66
C GLU A 252 -3.23 8.71 26.00
N ALA A 253 -3.74 9.62 26.84
CA ALA A 253 -3.08 9.93 28.11
C ALA A 253 -3.28 8.80 29.12
N THR A 254 -4.52 8.29 29.24
CA THR A 254 -4.84 7.11 30.06
C THR A 254 -4.06 5.89 29.59
N PHE A 255 -3.99 5.65 28.28
CA PHE A 255 -3.18 4.57 27.70
C PHE A 255 -1.72 4.64 28.16
N ARG A 256 -1.08 5.81 28.02
CA ARG A 256 0.34 6.00 28.41
C ARG A 256 0.61 5.88 29.90
N GLU A 257 -0.36 6.23 30.75
CA GLU A 257 -0.20 6.19 32.21
C GLU A 257 -0.48 4.81 32.80
N GLU A 258 -1.49 4.11 32.28
CA GLU A 258 -2.05 2.90 32.92
C GLU A 258 -1.65 1.59 32.21
N TYR A 259 -1.31 1.64 30.92
CA TYR A 259 -1.05 0.44 30.12
C TYR A 259 0.44 0.24 29.84
N GLN A 260 0.89 -1.01 29.91
CA GLN A 260 2.25 -1.42 29.55
C GLN A 260 2.36 -1.96 28.12
N ALA A 261 1.22 -2.28 27.50
CA ALA A 261 1.05 -2.78 26.14
C ALA A 261 -0.34 -2.40 25.63
N PHE A 262 -0.59 -2.53 24.32
CA PHE A 262 -1.92 -2.30 23.75
C PHE A 262 -2.97 -3.20 24.40
N PRO A 263 -4.14 -2.67 24.78
CA PRO A 263 -5.24 -3.48 25.28
C PRO A 263 -5.76 -4.45 24.20
N GLU A 264 -6.20 -5.63 24.61
CA GLU A 264 -6.71 -6.66 23.69
C GLU A 264 -8.12 -6.33 23.14
N ASP A 265 -9.01 -5.78 23.97
CA ASP A 265 -10.42 -5.55 23.64
C ASP A 265 -10.80 -4.05 23.57
N GLU A 266 -9.82 -3.14 23.60
CA GLU A 266 -10.06 -1.69 23.60
C GLU A 266 -9.23 -1.01 22.50
N LEU A 267 -9.74 0.10 21.98
CA LEU A 267 -9.02 0.95 21.02
C LEU A 267 -8.36 2.13 21.71
N VAL A 268 -7.16 2.49 21.29
CA VAL A 268 -6.50 3.72 21.74
C VAL A 268 -6.90 4.88 20.82
N LEU A 269 -7.53 5.90 21.40
CA LEU A 269 -7.92 7.11 20.70
C LEU A 269 -6.76 8.11 20.66
N LEU A 270 -6.29 8.42 19.45
CA LEU A 270 -5.29 9.44 19.18
C LEU A 270 -5.94 10.69 18.57
N GLU A 271 -5.36 11.85 18.86
CA GLU A 271 -5.73 13.11 18.21
C GLU A 271 -4.48 13.77 17.63
N ARG A 272 -4.51 14.09 16.33
CA ARG A 272 -3.38 14.71 15.64
C ARG A 272 -3.85 15.82 14.73
N ARG A 273 -3.04 16.88 14.63
CA ARG A 273 -3.24 17.86 13.58
C ARG A 273 -2.86 17.26 12.24
N THR A 274 -3.56 17.60 11.16
CA THR A 274 -3.30 16.95 9.85
C THR A 274 -1.85 17.10 9.38
N GLU A 275 -1.21 18.25 9.61
CA GLU A 275 0.20 18.43 9.25
C GLU A 275 1.16 17.59 10.08
N GLU A 276 0.80 17.34 11.34
CA GLU A 276 1.56 16.48 12.24
C GLU A 276 1.43 15.03 11.81
N LEU A 277 0.21 14.57 11.55
CA LEU A 277 -0.02 13.20 11.08
C LEU A 277 0.62 12.95 9.70
N CYS A 278 0.61 13.92 8.79
CA CYS A 278 1.36 13.80 7.52
C CYS A 278 2.87 13.56 7.74
N ARG A 279 3.47 14.14 8.79
CA ARG A 279 4.86 13.87 9.16
C ARG A 279 4.96 12.47 9.76
N ASP A 280 4.08 12.16 10.71
CA ASP A 280 4.20 10.93 11.50
C ASP A 280 4.01 9.68 10.64
N LEU A 281 3.12 9.71 9.64
CA LEU A 281 2.99 8.64 8.64
C LEU A 281 4.27 8.38 7.81
N LEU A 282 5.25 9.29 7.83
CA LEU A 282 6.54 9.11 7.14
C LEU A 282 7.68 8.74 8.10
N VAL A 283 7.51 8.97 9.39
CA VAL A 283 8.56 8.81 10.41
C VAL A 283 8.28 7.59 11.29
N ASP A 284 7.05 7.45 11.75
CA ASP A 284 6.59 6.42 12.69
C ASP A 284 5.23 5.85 12.21
N PRO A 285 5.17 5.21 11.01
CA PRO A 285 3.91 4.77 10.41
C PRO A 285 3.18 3.69 11.24
N ASP A 286 3.91 2.87 12.00
CA ASP A 286 3.39 1.72 12.74
C ASP A 286 2.52 2.10 13.97
N GLU A 287 2.46 3.39 14.33
CA GLU A 287 1.61 3.92 15.41
C GLU A 287 0.14 4.12 14.98
N TYR A 288 -0.15 4.12 13.68
CA TYR A 288 -1.43 4.59 13.13
C TYR A 288 -2.15 3.51 12.33
N ASP A 289 -3.11 2.83 12.96
CA ASP A 289 -3.87 1.75 12.32
C ASP A 289 -5.11 2.29 11.59
N VAL A 290 -6.00 3.02 12.28
CA VAL A 290 -7.20 3.65 11.69
C VAL A 290 -7.12 5.16 11.83
N ILE A 291 -7.42 5.87 10.75
CA ILE A 291 -7.36 7.34 10.70
C ILE A 291 -8.70 7.85 10.18
N LEU A 292 -9.32 8.81 10.85
CA LEU A 292 -10.52 9.48 10.38
C LEU A 292 -10.30 10.99 10.22
N ALA A 293 -10.78 11.55 9.12
CA ALA A 293 -10.51 12.94 8.78
C ALA A 293 -11.65 13.61 7.96
N PRO A 294 -11.84 14.94 8.10
CA PRO A 294 -12.65 15.73 7.18
C PRO A 294 -12.12 15.64 5.74
N ALA A 295 -12.96 16.02 4.76
CA ALA A 295 -12.67 15.82 3.33
C ALA A 295 -11.31 16.36 2.88
N LEU A 296 -10.94 17.59 3.28
CA LEU A 296 -9.69 18.20 2.85
C LEU A 296 -8.47 17.51 3.50
N GLY A 297 -8.52 17.33 4.82
CA GLY A 297 -7.44 16.70 5.57
C GLY A 297 -7.19 15.26 5.13
N GLY A 298 -8.27 14.49 4.97
CA GLY A 298 -8.20 13.12 4.46
C GLY A 298 -7.65 13.05 3.03
N THR A 299 -7.89 14.05 2.18
CA THR A 299 -7.27 14.10 0.84
C THR A 299 -5.75 14.28 0.89
N TYR A 300 -5.25 15.06 1.85
CA TYR A 300 -3.81 15.19 2.05
C TYR A 300 -3.20 13.92 2.63
N LEU A 301 -3.81 13.36 3.67
CA LEU A 301 -3.36 12.12 4.31
C LEU A 301 -3.36 10.96 3.34
N SER A 302 -4.42 10.78 2.53
CA SER A 302 -4.47 9.72 1.53
C SER A 302 -3.35 9.86 0.49
N THR A 303 -2.98 11.09 0.14
CA THR A 303 -1.89 11.34 -0.81
C THR A 303 -0.55 10.96 -0.20
N VAL A 304 -0.30 11.38 1.05
CA VAL A 304 0.94 11.08 1.77
C VAL A 304 1.07 9.58 2.02
N ALA A 305 0.05 8.95 2.58
CA ALA A 305 0.03 7.53 2.92
C ALA A 305 0.22 6.64 1.67
N ASN A 306 -0.53 6.89 0.59
CA ASN A 306 -0.35 6.13 -0.65
C ASN A 306 1.05 6.34 -1.25
N THR A 307 1.57 7.58 -1.22
CA THR A 307 2.93 7.86 -1.69
C THR A 307 3.97 7.12 -0.84
N ALA A 308 3.77 7.05 0.47
CA ALA A 308 4.66 6.37 1.41
C ALA A 308 4.72 4.87 1.13
N VAL A 309 3.63 4.21 0.73
CA VAL A 309 3.63 2.78 0.33
C VAL A 309 4.00 2.55 -1.14
N GLY A 310 4.62 3.56 -1.78
CA GLY A 310 5.05 3.50 -3.18
C GLY A 310 3.94 3.74 -4.22
N GLN A 311 2.69 3.90 -3.81
CA GLN A 311 1.55 4.21 -4.67
C GLN A 311 1.50 5.72 -4.97
N THR A 312 2.41 6.20 -5.82
CA THR A 312 2.62 7.64 -6.07
C THR A 312 1.47 8.32 -6.83
N SER A 313 0.67 7.56 -7.60
CA SER A 313 -0.33 8.14 -8.50
C SER A 313 -1.65 7.37 -8.61
N GLU A 314 -1.76 6.24 -7.93
CA GLU A 314 -2.85 5.27 -8.07
C GLU A 314 -3.43 4.96 -6.70
N SER A 315 -4.74 5.10 -6.54
CA SER A 315 -5.41 4.63 -5.33
C SER A 315 -6.80 4.14 -5.66
N ALA A 316 -7.42 3.43 -4.72
CA ALA A 316 -8.82 3.11 -4.77
C ALA A 316 -9.44 3.40 -3.40
N ASP A 317 -10.63 3.99 -3.42
CA ASP A 317 -11.37 4.32 -2.21
C ASP A 317 -12.73 3.61 -2.27
N LEU A 318 -13.17 3.06 -1.15
CA LEU A 318 -14.45 2.36 -1.01
C LEU A 318 -15.41 3.21 -0.19
N GLY A 319 -16.62 3.43 -0.69
CA GLY A 319 -17.67 4.13 0.04
C GLY A 319 -18.95 3.31 0.14
N LEU A 320 -19.63 3.45 1.26
CA LEU A 320 -20.93 2.84 1.55
C LEU A 320 -22.00 3.92 1.69
N GLY A 321 -23.17 3.70 1.09
CA GLY A 321 -24.32 4.59 1.19
C GLY A 321 -25.61 3.89 0.80
N ASP A 322 -26.67 4.00 1.62
CA ASP A 322 -27.95 3.28 1.44
C ASP A 322 -27.76 1.76 1.16
N GLY A 323 -26.81 1.10 1.81
CA GLY A 323 -26.49 -0.31 1.56
C GLY A 323 -25.88 -0.60 0.19
N THR A 324 -25.48 0.43 -0.57
CA THR A 324 -24.73 0.32 -1.81
C THR A 324 -23.25 0.59 -1.54
N LEU A 325 -22.41 -0.37 -1.93
CA LEU A 325 -20.97 -0.23 -1.94
C LEU A 325 -20.48 0.24 -3.30
N LEU A 326 -19.63 1.26 -3.31
CA LEU A 326 -18.97 1.77 -4.50
C LEU A 326 -17.46 1.90 -4.26
N VAL A 327 -16.67 1.20 -5.06
CA VAL A 327 -15.22 1.41 -5.11
C VAL A 327 -14.90 2.40 -6.22
N THR A 328 -14.17 3.47 -5.92
CA THR A 328 -13.72 4.47 -6.88
C THR A 328 -12.23 4.31 -7.14
N ALA A 329 -11.85 4.09 -8.40
CA ALA A 329 -10.46 4.09 -8.81
C ALA A 329 -9.99 5.52 -9.12
N HIS A 330 -8.87 5.92 -8.52
CA HIS A 330 -8.25 7.22 -8.67
C HIS A 330 -6.93 7.11 -9.45
N SER A 331 -6.72 8.03 -10.39
CA SER A 331 -5.43 8.17 -11.08
C SER A 331 -5.02 9.65 -11.17
N SER A 332 -3.74 9.94 -10.93
CA SER A 332 -3.22 11.31 -10.84
C SER A 332 -3.00 12.00 -12.21
N GLY A 333 -3.26 11.30 -13.32
CA GLY A 333 -2.93 11.76 -14.67
C GLY A 333 -3.70 13.01 -15.12
N HIS A 334 -2.99 14.15 -15.23
CA HIS A 334 -3.49 15.44 -15.74
C HIS A 334 -4.01 15.45 -17.19
N ARG A 335 -3.96 14.31 -17.89
CA ARG A 335 -4.64 14.05 -19.15
C ARG A 335 -4.95 12.56 -19.21
N GLN A 336 -6.11 12.16 -18.70
CA GLN A 336 -6.70 10.88 -19.08
C GLN A 336 -7.17 11.02 -20.53
N SER A 337 -6.24 11.06 -21.48
CA SER A 337 -6.54 10.86 -22.89
C SER A 337 -6.64 9.36 -23.15
N ALA A 338 -7.48 8.96 -24.11
CA ALA A 338 -7.62 7.59 -24.60
C ALA A 338 -6.35 7.09 -25.34
N THR A 339 -5.17 7.29 -24.75
CA THR A 339 -3.88 7.00 -25.36
C THR A 339 -3.37 5.65 -24.85
N PRO A 340 -2.85 4.78 -25.74
CA PRO A 340 -2.21 3.52 -25.37
C PRO A 340 -1.09 3.70 -24.34
N GLY A 341 -0.96 2.76 -23.40
CA GLY A 341 0.09 2.75 -22.36
C GLY A 341 -0.29 3.46 -21.06
N THR A 342 -1.59 3.49 -20.73
CA THR A 342 -2.10 4.03 -19.47
C THR A 342 -2.01 2.97 -18.36
N ASN A 343 -1.88 3.36 -17.09
CA ASN A 343 -1.79 2.46 -15.95
C ASN A 343 -3.10 1.70 -15.65
N PRO A 344 -3.14 0.34 -15.70
CA PRO A 344 -4.30 -0.43 -15.27
C PRO A 344 -4.41 -0.59 -13.73
N ILE A 345 -3.33 -0.32 -12.98
CA ILE A 345 -3.24 -0.55 -11.53
C ILE A 345 -4.39 0.07 -10.73
N PRO A 346 -4.88 1.30 -10.97
CA PRO A 346 -6.01 1.85 -10.22
C PRO A 346 -7.26 0.96 -10.24
N LEU A 347 -7.58 0.39 -11.41
CA LEU A 347 -8.74 -0.49 -11.56
C LEU A 347 -8.49 -1.86 -10.91
N VAL A 348 -7.24 -2.35 -10.95
CA VAL A 348 -6.86 -3.58 -10.26
C VAL A 348 -6.92 -3.40 -8.75
N LEU A 349 -6.42 -2.28 -8.21
CA LEU A 349 -6.51 -1.94 -6.79
C LEU A 349 -7.98 -1.78 -6.35
N ALA A 350 -8.83 -1.20 -7.18
CA ALA A 350 -10.27 -1.15 -6.92
C ALA A 350 -10.91 -2.54 -6.85
N GLY A 351 -10.52 -3.46 -7.75
CA GLY A 351 -10.97 -4.85 -7.70
C GLY A 351 -10.42 -5.61 -6.49
N ARG A 352 -9.16 -5.38 -6.10
CA ARG A 352 -8.57 -5.94 -4.87
C ARG A 352 -9.34 -5.47 -3.63
N LEU A 353 -9.58 -4.18 -3.51
CA LEU A 353 -10.31 -3.60 -2.38
C LEU A 353 -11.76 -4.12 -2.32
N LEU A 354 -12.38 -4.32 -3.49
CA LEU A 354 -13.65 -5.01 -3.59
C LEU A 354 -13.55 -6.45 -3.05
N PHE A 355 -12.54 -7.23 -3.45
CA PHE A 355 -12.36 -8.61 -2.97
C PHE A 355 -12.17 -8.69 -1.46
N GLU A 356 -11.38 -7.77 -0.87
CA GLU A 356 -11.23 -7.67 0.59
C GLU A 356 -12.59 -7.49 1.26
N TYR A 357 -13.41 -6.55 0.77
CA TYR A 357 -14.74 -6.31 1.33
C TYR A 357 -15.71 -7.49 1.12
N LEU A 358 -15.56 -8.25 0.04
CA LEU A 358 -16.37 -9.46 -0.19
C LEU A 358 -15.92 -10.66 0.69
N GLY A 359 -14.89 -10.49 1.52
CA GLY A 359 -14.28 -11.57 2.30
C GLY A 359 -13.43 -12.52 1.47
N TRP A 360 -13.03 -12.12 0.26
CA TRP A 360 -12.19 -12.89 -0.67
C TRP A 360 -10.71 -12.50 -0.47
N SER A 361 -10.24 -12.60 0.77
CA SER A 361 -8.90 -12.17 1.20
C SER A 361 -7.77 -12.94 0.49
N ASP A 362 -8.00 -14.21 0.18
CA ASP A 362 -7.13 -15.04 -0.65
C ASP A 362 -6.98 -14.49 -2.07
N ALA A 363 -8.08 -14.13 -2.74
CA ALA A 363 -8.04 -13.53 -4.07
C ALA A 363 -7.40 -12.15 -4.05
N ALA A 364 -7.70 -11.33 -3.04
CA ALA A 364 -7.06 -10.03 -2.85
C ALA A 364 -5.54 -10.16 -2.64
N SER A 365 -5.10 -11.15 -1.84
CA SER A 365 -3.68 -11.43 -1.61
C SER A 365 -2.98 -11.86 -2.89
N LEU A 366 -3.59 -12.73 -3.71
CA LEU A 366 -3.04 -13.12 -5.01
C LEU A 366 -2.82 -11.91 -5.93
N VAL A 367 -3.81 -11.01 -6.02
CA VAL A 367 -3.70 -9.78 -6.81
C VAL A 367 -2.56 -8.89 -6.30
N ARG A 368 -2.49 -8.68 -4.97
CA ARG A 368 -1.44 -7.88 -4.33
C ARG A 368 -0.06 -8.44 -4.63
N SER A 369 0.17 -9.72 -4.33
CA SER A 369 1.46 -10.38 -4.53
C SER A 369 1.90 -10.41 -6.00
N ALA A 370 0.95 -10.60 -6.93
CA ALA A 370 1.27 -10.60 -8.35
C ALA A 370 1.72 -9.21 -8.84
N ILE A 371 0.98 -8.14 -8.50
CA ILE A 371 1.36 -6.76 -8.85
C ILE A 371 2.70 -6.40 -8.22
N SER A 372 2.89 -6.74 -6.94
CA SER A 372 4.15 -6.57 -6.21
C SER A 372 5.33 -7.13 -6.99
N ARG A 373 5.27 -8.40 -7.37
CA ARG A 373 6.33 -9.07 -8.13
C ARG A 373 6.55 -8.44 -9.51
N THR A 374 5.48 -8.13 -10.25
CA THR A 374 5.59 -7.47 -11.56
C THR A 374 6.32 -6.13 -11.47
N LEU A 375 5.99 -5.31 -10.47
CA LEU A 375 6.63 -4.01 -10.28
C LEU A 375 8.08 -4.14 -9.78
N ALA A 376 8.36 -5.14 -8.94
CA ALA A 376 9.71 -5.44 -8.45
C ALA A 376 10.66 -5.84 -9.58
N ASP A 377 10.18 -6.63 -10.55
CA ASP A 377 10.93 -7.03 -11.76
C ASP A 377 11.13 -5.87 -12.76
N GLY A 378 10.76 -4.64 -12.36
CA GLY A 378 10.88 -3.45 -13.19
C GLY A 378 9.89 -3.39 -14.35
N VAL A 379 8.86 -4.25 -14.40
CA VAL A 379 7.83 -4.20 -15.44
C VAL A 379 6.81 -3.12 -15.08
N LEU A 380 6.91 -1.95 -15.73
CA LEU A 380 6.16 -0.76 -15.35
C LEU A 380 5.24 -0.29 -16.50
N PRO A 381 3.96 0.02 -16.23
CA PRO A 381 3.13 0.76 -17.19
C PRO A 381 3.79 2.08 -17.55
N ARG A 382 3.68 2.53 -18.81
CA ARG A 382 4.46 3.68 -19.33
C ARG A 382 4.36 4.97 -18.51
N ASP A 383 3.20 5.27 -17.98
CA ASP A 383 2.96 6.45 -17.13
C ASP A 383 3.63 6.34 -15.76
N LEU A 384 3.64 5.14 -15.17
CA LEU A 384 4.41 4.85 -13.97
C LEU A 384 5.92 4.88 -14.26
N PHE A 385 6.36 4.30 -15.38
CA PHE A 385 7.76 4.37 -15.83
C PHE A 385 8.25 5.81 -15.97
N ARG A 386 7.44 6.74 -16.52
CA ARG A 386 7.85 8.16 -16.63
C ARG A 386 8.09 8.85 -15.29
N GLN A 387 7.46 8.35 -14.23
CA GLN A 387 7.65 8.85 -12.87
C GLN A 387 8.88 8.21 -12.20
N ARG A 388 9.42 7.13 -12.78
CA ARG A 388 10.60 6.41 -12.30
C ARG A 388 11.82 6.60 -13.18
N ALA A 389 12.99 6.44 -12.58
CA ALA A 389 14.26 6.57 -13.30
C ALA A 389 14.78 5.23 -13.89
N ARG A 390 14.15 4.08 -13.56
CA ARG A 390 14.59 2.72 -13.91
C ARG A 390 13.39 1.79 -14.14
N GLY A 391 13.56 0.78 -15.00
CA GLY A 391 12.56 -0.25 -15.34
C GLY A 391 12.31 -0.40 -16.86
N THR A 392 11.39 -1.28 -17.23
CA THR A 392 10.97 -1.55 -18.60
C THR A 392 9.54 -1.03 -18.80
N PRO A 393 9.33 -0.01 -19.67
CA PRO A 393 8.00 0.51 -19.96
C PRO A 393 7.20 -0.45 -20.83
N VAL A 394 6.09 -0.97 -20.31
CA VAL A 394 5.18 -1.88 -21.01
C VAL A 394 3.81 -1.24 -21.28
N GLU A 395 3.08 -1.81 -22.24
CA GLU A 395 1.67 -1.46 -22.48
C GLU A 395 0.75 -2.15 -21.45
N ALA A 396 -0.50 -1.70 -21.31
CA ALA A 396 -1.42 -2.23 -20.30
C ALA A 396 -1.70 -3.74 -20.48
N ALA A 397 -1.81 -4.20 -21.74
CA ALA A 397 -2.02 -5.61 -22.04
C ALA A 397 -0.83 -6.49 -21.64
N GLU A 398 0.38 -6.03 -21.92
CA GLU A 398 1.64 -6.72 -21.57
C GLU A 398 1.85 -6.72 -20.05
N PHE A 399 1.58 -5.61 -19.37
CA PHE A 399 1.58 -5.56 -17.90
C PHE A 399 0.62 -6.60 -17.31
N ALA A 400 -0.58 -6.75 -17.89
CA ALA A 400 -1.53 -7.77 -17.46
C ALA A 400 -1.05 -9.19 -17.72
N ASP A 401 -0.39 -9.46 -18.86
CA ASP A 401 0.20 -10.77 -19.16
C ASP A 401 1.26 -11.14 -18.11
N GLU A 402 2.18 -10.21 -17.82
CA GLU A 402 3.23 -10.39 -16.82
C GLU A 402 2.67 -10.55 -15.40
N THR A 403 1.64 -9.78 -15.04
CA THR A 403 0.97 -9.89 -13.74
C THR A 403 0.23 -11.22 -13.62
N VAL A 404 -0.51 -11.64 -14.65
CA VAL A 404 -1.25 -12.91 -14.66
C VAL A 404 -0.31 -14.11 -14.56
N ALA A 405 0.85 -14.07 -15.23
CA ALA A 405 1.87 -15.10 -15.12
C ALA A 405 2.37 -15.29 -13.68
N ARG A 406 2.38 -14.21 -12.89
CA ARG A 406 2.77 -14.19 -11.48
C ARG A 406 1.61 -14.49 -10.52
N ILE A 407 0.39 -14.76 -10.99
CA ILE A 407 -0.70 -15.25 -10.13
C ILE A 407 -0.54 -16.77 -9.97
N GLU A 408 0.24 -17.17 -8.96
CA GLU A 408 0.45 -18.57 -8.59
C GLU A 408 -0.51 -19.03 -7.49
N THR A 409 -0.85 -20.33 -7.50
CA THR A 409 -1.64 -20.97 -6.44
C THR A 409 -0.79 -21.04 -5.17
N PRO A 410 -1.32 -20.78 -3.95
CA PRO A 410 -0.57 -21.06 -2.73
C PRO A 410 -0.13 -22.53 -2.76
N HIS A 411 1.17 -22.79 -2.82
CA HIS A 411 1.68 -24.15 -2.79
C HIS A 411 1.44 -24.73 -1.39
N GLY A 412 0.43 -25.59 -1.28
CA GLY A 412 0.40 -26.60 -0.25
C GLY A 412 1.52 -27.61 -0.51
N GLU A 413 2.26 -27.95 0.54
CA GLU A 413 3.25 -29.04 0.64
C GLU A 413 4.37 -29.03 -0.43
N LEU A 414 5.53 -28.48 -0.04
CA LEU A 414 6.79 -28.56 -0.79
C LEU A 414 7.18 -30.02 -1.07
N GLY A 415 7.01 -30.43 -2.33
CA GLY A 415 7.59 -31.64 -2.90
C GLY A 415 8.96 -31.35 -3.50
N SER A 416 9.96 -32.10 -3.04
CA SER A 416 11.36 -32.09 -3.48
C SER A 416 11.56 -32.14 -5.01
N GLY A 417 12.27 -31.15 -5.55
CA GLY A 417 12.89 -31.20 -6.87
C GLY A 417 13.99 -30.15 -6.95
N GLY A 418 15.26 -30.56 -6.93
CA GLY A 418 16.41 -29.67 -6.80
C GLY A 418 17.33 -29.60 -8.02
N VAL A 419 18.24 -28.62 -7.97
CA VAL A 419 19.44 -28.50 -8.81
C VAL A 419 20.69 -28.86 -8.00
N VAL A 420 21.66 -29.47 -8.69
CA VAL A 420 22.80 -30.20 -8.12
C VAL A 420 24.01 -29.27 -7.98
N THR A 421 24.26 -28.75 -6.77
CA THR A 421 25.59 -28.26 -6.36
C THR A 421 26.58 -29.44 -6.30
N THR A 422 27.80 -29.25 -6.82
CA THR A 422 28.82 -30.31 -6.84
C THR A 422 29.38 -30.55 -5.43
N PRO A 423 29.88 -31.76 -5.12
CA PRO A 423 30.42 -32.07 -3.79
C PRO A 423 31.60 -31.19 -3.35
N GLU A 424 32.38 -30.66 -4.30
CA GLU A 424 33.53 -29.78 -4.02
C GLU A 424 33.07 -28.36 -3.65
N GLU A 425 32.01 -27.85 -4.28
CA GLU A 425 31.42 -26.55 -3.98
C GLU A 425 30.79 -26.53 -2.57
N ARG A 426 30.01 -27.57 -2.22
CA ARG A 426 29.45 -27.70 -0.85
C ARG A 426 30.52 -27.79 0.22
N ALA A 427 31.64 -28.46 -0.07
CA ALA A 427 32.74 -28.59 0.88
C ALA A 427 33.44 -27.25 1.12
N SER A 428 33.57 -26.41 0.07
CA SER A 428 34.16 -25.07 0.17
C SER A 428 33.29 -24.12 0.99
N ILE A 429 31.97 -24.12 0.73
CA ILE A 429 31.01 -23.24 1.42
C ILE A 429 30.91 -23.60 2.91
N LYS A 430 30.74 -24.88 3.22
CA LYS A 430 30.77 -25.37 4.61
C LYS A 430 32.10 -25.08 5.30
N GLY A 431 33.20 -25.09 4.56
CA GLY A 431 34.53 -24.70 5.05
C GLY A 431 34.58 -23.26 5.53
N SER A 432 34.07 -22.33 4.72
CA SER A 432 34.04 -20.91 5.04
C SER A 432 33.07 -20.59 6.18
N ILE A 433 31.91 -21.24 6.22
CA ILE A 433 30.92 -21.06 7.30
C ILE A 433 31.44 -21.64 8.62
N ALA A 434 32.04 -22.85 8.61
CA ALA A 434 32.66 -23.43 9.81
C ALA A 434 33.82 -22.59 10.33
N ALA A 435 34.64 -22.02 9.45
CA ALA A 435 35.73 -21.13 9.84
C ALA A 435 35.20 -19.87 10.53
N LEU A 436 34.13 -19.26 10.00
CA LEU A 436 33.49 -18.11 10.62
C LEU A 436 32.84 -18.47 11.97
N TYR A 437 32.12 -19.60 12.01
CA TYR A 437 31.42 -20.07 13.21
C TYR A 437 32.40 -20.39 14.36
N ASN A 438 33.50 -21.09 14.07
CA ASN A 438 34.49 -21.48 15.09
C ASN A 438 35.28 -20.31 15.65
N VAL A 439 35.52 -19.27 14.84
CA VAL A 439 36.13 -18.01 15.28
C VAL A 439 35.17 -17.22 16.17
N VAL A 440 33.85 -17.32 15.93
CA VAL A 440 32.85 -16.51 16.65
C VAL A 440 32.35 -17.19 17.94
N PHE A 441 32.24 -18.52 17.98
CA PHE A 441 31.63 -19.23 19.10
C PHE A 441 32.60 -20.05 19.97
N GLU A 442 33.92 -19.94 19.73
CA GLU A 442 34.97 -20.76 20.37
C GLU A 442 34.70 -22.28 20.29
N ASP A 443 33.92 -22.73 19.32
CA ASP A 443 33.58 -24.13 19.12
C ASP A 443 34.47 -24.74 18.01
N SER A 444 34.54 -26.06 17.94
CA SER A 444 35.31 -26.76 16.89
C SER A 444 34.39 -27.56 15.99
N ILE A 445 33.48 -26.89 15.29
CA ILE A 445 32.62 -27.52 14.30
C ILE A 445 33.43 -27.82 13.04
N SER A 446 33.48 -29.09 12.65
CA SER A 446 34.04 -29.48 11.36
C SER A 446 33.09 -29.00 10.24
N PRO A 447 33.59 -28.59 9.06
CA PRO A 447 32.74 -28.34 7.89
C PRO A 447 31.76 -29.48 7.60
N ASP A 448 32.15 -30.72 7.89
CA ASP A 448 31.32 -31.92 7.69
C ASP A 448 30.16 -32.04 8.71
N GLU A 449 30.22 -31.33 9.83
CA GLU A 449 29.21 -31.33 10.91
C GLU A 449 28.11 -30.28 10.70
N ILE A 450 28.26 -29.40 9.71
CA ILE A 450 27.23 -28.41 9.34
C ILE A 450 26.14 -29.10 8.50
N GLU A 451 25.00 -29.40 9.12
CA GLU A 451 23.75 -29.71 8.40
C GLU A 451 22.98 -28.40 8.18
N LEU A 452 23.03 -27.88 6.94
CA LEU A 452 22.48 -26.57 6.56
C LEU A 452 20.99 -26.39 6.90
N ASN A 453 20.22 -27.47 6.92
CA ASN A 453 18.78 -27.46 7.26
C ASN A 453 18.51 -27.43 8.78
N GLN A 454 19.51 -27.50 9.66
CA GLN A 454 19.34 -27.66 11.11
C GLN A 454 19.97 -26.54 11.97
N LEU A 455 20.40 -25.43 11.37
CA LEU A 455 20.81 -24.23 12.12
C LEU A 455 19.63 -23.44 12.74
N LEU A 456 18.45 -24.06 12.81
CA LEU A 456 17.26 -23.53 13.44
C LEU A 456 17.12 -24.16 14.84
N HIS A 457 17.32 -23.37 15.89
CA HIS A 457 16.79 -23.75 17.20
C HIS A 457 15.26 -23.63 17.12
N GLU A 458 14.56 -24.75 17.35
CA GLU A 458 13.10 -24.93 17.21
C GLU A 458 12.23 -24.10 18.18
N ASP A 459 12.77 -23.17 18.96
CA ASP A 459 11.99 -22.40 19.94
C ASP A 459 12.52 -20.95 20.00
N GLU A 460 12.02 -20.09 19.12
CA GLU A 460 11.65 -18.68 19.39
C GLU A 460 11.30 -17.98 18.06
N GLU A 461 10.19 -17.23 18.06
CA GLU A 461 9.80 -16.32 16.98
C GLU A 461 10.94 -15.34 16.70
N ALA A 462 11.64 -15.54 15.59
CA ALA A 462 12.60 -14.58 15.06
C ALA A 462 12.16 -14.18 13.66
N ASP A 463 11.25 -13.20 13.59
CA ASP A 463 11.10 -12.36 12.42
C ASP A 463 12.43 -11.64 12.17
N VAL A 464 13.23 -12.14 11.23
CA VAL A 464 14.40 -11.42 10.73
C VAL A 464 14.23 -11.28 9.23
N TYR A 465 13.59 -10.16 8.86
CA TYR A 465 13.46 -9.71 7.48
C TYR A 465 14.42 -8.56 7.28
N LEU A 466 15.32 -8.66 6.29
CA LEU A 466 16.26 -7.60 6.02
C LEU A 466 16.30 -7.26 4.52
N PRO A 467 15.78 -6.08 4.12
CA PRO A 467 15.39 -5.76 2.74
C PRO A 467 16.53 -5.67 1.72
N GLU A 468 17.77 -5.82 2.18
CA GLU A 468 18.97 -6.24 1.44
C GLU A 468 20.26 -6.17 2.30
N VAL A 469 20.31 -5.60 3.51
CA VAL A 469 19.93 -6.22 4.79
C VAL A 469 19.40 -5.10 5.72
N GLY A 470 18.16 -4.60 5.54
CA GLY A 470 17.69 -3.34 6.17
C GLY A 470 17.43 -3.35 7.66
N ILE A 471 18.51 -3.21 8.41
CA ILE A 471 18.46 -2.84 9.81
C ILE A 471 18.46 -1.31 9.86
N ASN A 472 17.55 -0.73 10.66
CA ASN A 472 17.64 0.67 10.99
C ASN A 472 18.98 0.91 11.73
N PHE A 473 19.98 1.46 11.04
CA PHE A 473 21.36 1.64 11.55
C PHE A 473 21.43 2.39 12.89
N HIS A 474 20.41 3.20 13.19
CA HIS A 474 20.30 3.92 14.45
C HIS A 474 19.93 3.00 15.62
N TYR A 475 19.04 2.03 15.42
CA TYR A 475 18.63 1.04 16.42
C TYR A 475 19.56 -0.19 16.44
N TRP A 476 20.08 -0.60 15.28
CA TRP A 476 21.05 -1.70 15.15
C TRP A 476 22.30 -1.47 16.00
N ARG A 477 22.86 -0.26 15.99
CA ARG A 477 24.03 0.09 16.80
C ARG A 477 23.80 -0.06 18.31
N GLN A 478 22.55 -0.11 18.74
CA GLN A 478 22.14 -0.24 20.13
C GLN A 478 21.92 -1.70 20.54
N TRP A 479 21.92 -2.64 19.60
CA TRP A 479 21.77 -4.07 19.88
C TRP A 479 23.06 -4.65 20.50
N PRO A 480 22.97 -5.76 21.26
CA PRO A 480 24.15 -6.52 21.69
C PRO A 480 24.97 -7.01 20.48
N VAL A 481 26.29 -7.15 20.62
CA VAL A 481 27.18 -7.59 19.52
C VAL A 481 26.79 -8.98 19.00
N GLU A 482 26.38 -9.86 19.90
CA GLU A 482 25.97 -11.24 19.66
C GLU A 482 24.74 -11.31 18.75
N ARG A 483 23.71 -10.50 19.05
CA ARG A 483 22.47 -10.43 18.24
C ARG A 483 22.71 -9.89 16.84
N ARG A 484 23.71 -9.03 16.67
CA ARG A 484 24.08 -8.48 15.36
C ARG A 484 24.83 -9.51 14.52
N LEU A 485 25.60 -10.38 15.15
CA LEU A 485 26.32 -11.47 14.50
C LEU A 485 25.41 -12.63 14.12
N GLU A 486 24.42 -12.98 14.94
CA GLU A 486 23.38 -13.97 14.60
C GLU A 486 22.69 -13.61 13.28
N VAL A 487 22.34 -12.33 13.11
CA VAL A 487 21.70 -11.81 11.90
C VAL A 487 22.64 -11.87 10.69
N LEU A 488 23.92 -11.55 10.86
CA LEU A 488 24.90 -11.63 9.76
C LEU A 488 25.18 -13.08 9.34
N LEU A 489 25.20 -14.02 10.30
CA LEU A 489 25.34 -15.46 10.06
C LEU A 489 24.08 -16.07 9.41
N HIS A 490 22.90 -15.59 9.80
CA HIS A 490 21.63 -15.98 9.20
C HIS A 490 21.55 -15.62 7.71
N GLU A 491 21.96 -14.39 7.36
CA GLU A 491 22.04 -13.95 5.95
C GLU A 491 23.05 -14.77 5.15
N LEU A 492 24.18 -15.16 5.75
CA LEU A 492 25.20 -16.01 5.12
C LEU A 492 24.69 -17.42 4.81
N ALA A 493 23.81 -17.97 5.66
CA ALA A 493 23.22 -19.30 5.46
C ALA A 493 22.11 -19.30 4.39
N HIS A 494 21.37 -18.20 4.23
CA HIS A 494 20.28 -18.08 3.26
C HIS A 494 20.75 -18.07 1.79
N VAL A 495 22.01 -17.73 1.52
CA VAL A 495 22.47 -17.65 0.12
C VAL A 495 22.64 -19.01 -0.57
N GLU A 496 22.59 -20.13 0.16
CA GLU A 496 22.68 -21.47 -0.45
C GLU A 496 21.29 -22.10 -0.76
N GLU A 497 20.17 -21.52 -0.31
CA GLU A 497 18.84 -22.13 -0.45
C GLU A 497 18.12 -21.88 -1.79
N GLU A 498 18.62 -21.01 -2.67
CA GLU A 498 18.06 -20.79 -4.03
C GLU A 498 18.98 -21.28 -5.17
N PRO A 499 19.07 -22.60 -5.43
CA PRO A 499 19.92 -23.16 -6.48
C PRO A 499 19.30 -23.11 -7.90
N ASP A 500 18.12 -22.48 -8.10
CA ASP A 500 17.36 -22.56 -9.35
C ASP A 500 17.41 -21.31 -10.24
N GLU A 501 18.03 -20.21 -9.80
CA GLU A 501 18.14 -18.99 -10.61
C GLU A 501 19.57 -18.77 -11.12
N ARG A 502 19.68 -18.63 -12.44
CA ARG A 502 20.93 -18.29 -13.14
C ARG A 502 21.51 -16.91 -12.79
N ASP A 503 20.84 -16.13 -11.92
CA ASP A 503 21.15 -14.73 -11.68
C ASP A 503 21.94 -14.46 -10.39
N HIS A 504 22.14 -15.45 -9.51
CA HIS A 504 22.87 -15.23 -8.24
C HIS A 504 24.40 -15.33 -8.35
N GLY A 505 24.96 -15.65 -9.52
CA GLY A 505 26.41 -15.81 -9.71
C GLY A 505 27.21 -14.52 -9.47
N ASP A 506 26.63 -13.37 -9.80
CA ASP A 506 27.36 -12.12 -9.91
C ASP A 506 27.29 -11.27 -8.63
N GLU A 507 26.13 -11.23 -7.97
CA GLU A 507 25.90 -10.43 -6.76
C GLU A 507 26.30 -11.15 -5.45
N PHE A 508 26.46 -12.48 -5.48
CA PHE A 508 26.79 -13.27 -4.28
C PHE A 508 28.13 -12.89 -3.65
N TYR A 509 29.19 -12.87 -4.46
CA TYR A 509 30.54 -12.56 -3.97
C TYR A 509 30.66 -11.10 -3.52
N GLU A 510 29.96 -10.18 -4.18
CA GLU A 510 29.89 -8.78 -3.77
C GLU A 510 29.19 -8.64 -2.42
N ARG A 511 28.06 -9.32 -2.24
CA ARG A 511 27.31 -9.32 -0.97
C ARG A 511 28.11 -9.91 0.19
N LEU A 512 28.86 -11.00 -0.04
CA LEU A 512 29.80 -11.54 0.94
C LEU A 512 30.91 -10.55 1.31
N LEU A 513 31.45 -9.83 0.32
CA LEU A 513 32.49 -8.82 0.53
C LEU A 513 31.95 -7.58 1.26
N GLU A 514 30.70 -7.19 1.01
CA GLU A 514 30.01 -6.11 1.72
C GLU A 514 29.73 -6.47 3.18
N ILE A 515 29.20 -7.66 3.43
CA ILE A 515 28.93 -8.17 4.79
C ILE A 515 30.23 -8.21 5.60
N THR A 516 31.31 -8.73 5.02
CA THR A 516 32.61 -8.80 5.70
C THR A 516 33.26 -7.42 5.86
N ALA A 517 33.05 -6.48 4.94
CA ALA A 517 33.48 -5.09 5.12
C ALA A 517 32.74 -4.39 6.25
N ILE A 518 31.42 -4.60 6.36
CA ILE A 518 30.61 -4.07 7.46
C ILE A 518 31.05 -4.67 8.80
N ALA A 519 31.37 -5.97 8.84
CA ALA A 519 31.90 -6.61 10.05
C ALA A 519 33.29 -6.06 10.45
N ALA A 520 34.16 -5.79 9.48
CA ALA A 520 35.49 -5.24 9.72
C ALA A 520 35.48 -3.84 10.38
N ASP A 521 34.45 -3.02 10.11
CA ASP A 521 34.29 -1.70 10.75
C ASP A 521 34.11 -1.79 12.29
N TRP A 522 33.90 -3.00 12.81
CA TRP A 522 33.57 -3.32 14.19
C TRP A 522 34.63 -4.22 14.83
N GLN A 523 35.77 -4.36 14.17
CA GLN A 523 36.88 -5.21 14.60
C GLN A 523 37.26 -5.00 16.09
N PRO A 524 37.41 -3.77 16.62
CA PRO A 524 37.76 -3.59 18.03
C PRO A 524 36.71 -4.11 19.01
N GLU A 525 35.42 -3.99 18.69
CA GLU A 525 34.31 -4.49 19.50
C GLU A 525 34.19 -6.02 19.40
N LEU A 526 34.44 -6.59 18.22
CA LEU A 526 34.45 -8.04 18.00
C LEU A 526 35.65 -8.69 18.71
N GLU A 527 36.85 -8.18 18.51
CA GLU A 527 38.06 -8.66 19.20
C GLU A 527 37.94 -8.51 20.73
N ALA A 528 37.27 -7.48 21.22
CA ALA A 528 37.04 -7.30 22.65
C ALA A 528 35.93 -8.22 23.21
N THR A 529 34.96 -8.61 22.38
CA THR A 529 33.86 -9.51 22.78
C THR A 529 34.31 -10.98 22.76
N PHE A 530 35.16 -11.35 21.81
CA PHE A 530 35.62 -12.72 21.57
C PHE A 530 37.06 -12.99 22.01
N ASP A 531 37.83 -11.98 22.46
CA ASP A 531 39.24 -12.08 22.90
C ASP A 531 40.20 -12.72 21.87
N GLU A 532 39.86 -12.61 20.58
CA GLU A 532 40.66 -13.09 19.44
C GLU A 532 40.85 -12.00 18.38
N ASP A 533 41.98 -12.03 17.67
CA ASP A 533 42.30 -11.13 16.55
C ASP A 533 41.67 -11.68 15.25
N ILE A 534 40.80 -10.90 14.60
CA ILE A 534 39.99 -11.36 13.47
C ILE A 534 40.52 -10.74 12.16
N ASP A 535 41.13 -11.56 11.30
CA ASP A 535 41.68 -11.14 10.00
C ASP A 535 40.59 -11.07 8.90
N PHE A 536 39.71 -10.07 8.99
CA PHE A 536 38.67 -9.81 7.97
C PHE A 536 39.26 -9.53 6.58
N ASP A 537 40.47 -8.99 6.49
CA ASP A 537 41.19 -8.80 5.23
C ASP A 537 41.60 -10.12 4.60
N GLY A 538 42.02 -11.09 5.41
CA GLY A 538 42.28 -12.47 5.02
C GLY A 538 41.03 -13.16 4.50
N VAL A 539 39.89 -13.00 5.19
CA VAL A 539 38.59 -13.55 4.78
C VAL A 539 38.15 -12.97 3.43
N ARG A 540 38.17 -11.65 3.26
CA ARG A 540 37.84 -10.99 1.99
C ARG A 540 38.76 -11.43 0.85
N ARG A 541 40.06 -11.64 1.13
CA ARG A 541 41.01 -12.13 0.14
C ARG A 541 40.67 -13.55 -0.30
N SER A 542 40.30 -14.41 0.65
CA SER A 542 39.86 -15.78 0.37
C SER A 542 38.60 -15.80 -0.49
N ILE A 543 37.63 -14.94 -0.19
CA ILE A 543 36.39 -14.80 -0.97
C ILE A 543 36.71 -14.39 -2.42
N ILE A 544 37.56 -13.38 -2.64
CA ILE A 544 37.97 -12.96 -3.99
C ILE A 544 38.74 -14.08 -4.70
N GLU A 545 39.57 -14.84 -4.00
CA GLU A 545 40.32 -15.95 -4.59
C GLU A 545 39.40 -17.10 -5.03
N SER A 546 38.26 -17.29 -4.37
CA SER A 546 37.23 -18.27 -4.73
C SER A 546 36.33 -17.87 -5.91
N VAL A 547 36.43 -16.64 -6.42
CA VAL A 547 35.65 -16.21 -7.61
C VAL A 547 36.09 -17.02 -8.83
N HIS A 548 35.15 -17.47 -9.67
CA HIS A 548 35.39 -18.35 -10.81
C HIS A 548 34.86 -17.77 -12.13
N GLU A 549 35.25 -18.37 -13.27
CA GLU A 549 35.05 -17.79 -14.62
C GLU A 549 33.58 -17.59 -15.01
N GLU A 550 32.63 -18.23 -14.33
CA GLU A 550 31.20 -18.09 -14.60
C GLU A 550 30.57 -16.81 -14.00
N THR A 551 31.33 -16.05 -13.21
CA THR A 551 30.89 -14.80 -12.54
C THR A 551 31.58 -13.55 -13.13
N ILE A 552 32.01 -13.64 -14.39
CA ILE A 552 32.65 -12.54 -15.12
C ILE A 552 31.53 -11.64 -15.69
N GLU A 553 31.46 -10.40 -15.20
CA GLU A 553 30.51 -9.39 -15.69
C GLU A 553 30.76 -9.01 -17.16
N GLU A 554 29.74 -8.45 -17.84
CA GLU A 554 29.85 -7.94 -19.22
C GLU A 554 30.98 -6.90 -19.39
N ASP A 555 31.40 -6.24 -18.30
CA ASP A 555 32.43 -5.19 -18.26
C ASP A 555 33.84 -5.71 -17.88
N CYS A 556 34.03 -7.01 -17.62
CA CYS A 556 35.33 -7.62 -17.37
C CYS A 556 35.72 -8.60 -18.49
N ASP A 557 36.94 -8.48 -19.06
CA ASP A 557 37.38 -9.34 -20.16
C ASP A 557 37.79 -10.75 -19.68
N ASP A 558 38.22 -10.88 -18.41
CA ASP A 558 38.63 -12.16 -17.81
C ASP A 558 38.48 -12.20 -16.26
N ILE A 559 38.65 -13.39 -15.69
CA ILE A 559 38.54 -13.63 -14.24
C ILE A 559 39.60 -12.87 -13.43
N ASP A 560 40.78 -12.62 -14.01
CA ASP A 560 41.84 -11.87 -13.34
C ASP A 560 41.49 -10.37 -13.28
N GLU A 561 40.76 -9.85 -14.25
CA GLU A 561 40.18 -8.51 -14.26
C GLU A 561 39.04 -8.38 -13.25
N ARG A 562 38.11 -9.35 -13.19
CA ARG A 562 37.04 -9.37 -12.18
C ARG A 562 37.59 -9.42 -10.76
N LYS A 563 38.55 -10.31 -10.48
CA LYS A 563 39.24 -10.36 -9.18
C LYS A 563 40.02 -9.09 -8.86
N ARG A 564 40.49 -8.35 -9.87
CA ARG A 564 41.16 -7.06 -9.67
C ARG A 564 40.16 -5.97 -9.35
N TRP A 565 39.04 -5.92 -10.05
CA TRP A 565 37.94 -4.99 -9.80
C TRP A 565 37.40 -5.15 -8.37
N LEU A 566 37.09 -6.37 -7.95
CA LEU A 566 36.60 -6.64 -6.58
C LEU A 566 37.62 -6.21 -5.52
N ARG A 567 38.92 -6.39 -5.78
CA ARG A 567 39.96 -5.89 -4.87
C ARG A 567 39.99 -4.37 -4.82
N GLU A 568 39.81 -3.69 -5.94
CA GLU A 568 39.81 -2.22 -5.99
C GLU A 568 38.58 -1.60 -5.33
N GLN A 569 37.42 -2.28 -5.35
CA GLN A 569 36.19 -1.81 -4.70
C GLN A 569 36.19 -2.06 -3.19
N PHE A 570 36.56 -3.27 -2.77
CA PHE A 570 36.32 -3.73 -1.39
C PHE A 570 37.56 -3.74 -0.50
N PHE A 571 38.74 -3.42 -1.03
CA PHE A 571 39.92 -3.11 -0.21
C PHE A 571 40.26 -1.61 -0.34
N PRO A 572 40.32 -0.86 0.78
CA PRO A 572 40.79 0.51 0.75
C PRO A 572 42.28 0.56 0.34
N ARG A 573 42.66 1.60 -0.41
CA ARG A 573 44.07 1.90 -0.73
C ARG A 573 44.86 2.42 0.45
#